data_AF-A0A3B0R7W8-F1
#
_entry.id   AF-A0A3B0R7W8-F1
#
_cell.length_a   1.000
_cell.length_b   1.000
_cell.length_c   1.000
_cell.angle_alpha   90.00
_cell.angle_beta   90.00
_cell.angle_gamma   90.00
#
_symmetry.space_group_name_H-M   'P 1'
#
loop_
_entity.id
_entity.type
_entity.pdbx_description
1 polymer ?
#
loop_
_entity_poly.entity_id
_entity_poly.type
_entity_poly.pdbx_seq_one_letter_code
_entity_poly.pdbx_strand_id
1 'polypeptide(L)'
;MTGFDPTAESGSEEEKPQGNLQEQKKSLKVLDVRQFTISSDDDDIRVDRWFKRHMEEVPFNVVSRWARTGQLRLDGKRVTPGNRIHEGQVLRVPPAEIERPGRVAKPRTELSKDQIDFVQELVIHKDNSAIVVNKPPGLATQGGSKTSTHLDGLLDGLSFDAKSRPRLVHRLDKDTSGVILLARSPGAASFFSKRFSGRTARKVYWALIMGVPEIADGIIELPLSKQPGSGGEKMHVDEANGQSAKSRYRIIERAGNRACWVELQPFTGRTHQLRVHMAAIGHPIIGDGKYGGKDAFLTGAISRKMHLHARRLRIEHPDGHKLDVKADLPEHFADSMENLGLDLTLGDLLQLEEKKPGGKAVRKKQAKAHAKQIRKDKRGERRGRGENTGKPAKAGKPTRRERPNAGKATHKKNMPHKAKVKSKQKPR
;
A
#
# COMPACT_ATOMS: atom_id res chain seq x y z
N MET A 1 -1.76 -3.42 96.93
CA MET A 1 -2.22 -4.00 95.64
C MET A 1 -1.40 -3.34 94.55
N THR A 2 -0.17 -3.82 94.35
CA THR A 2 0.26 -4.71 93.23
C THR A 2 0.25 -3.91 91.91
N GLY A 3 1.37 -3.40 91.39
CA GLY A 3 2.60 -4.11 90.97
C GLY A 3 2.51 -4.30 89.44
N PHE A 4 3.54 -4.23 88.59
CA PHE A 4 5.00 -4.19 88.70
C PHE A 4 5.53 -3.87 87.27
N ASP A 5 6.70 -3.23 87.18
CA ASP A 5 7.42 -2.79 85.96
C ASP A 5 8.30 -3.94 85.36
N PRO A 6 9.11 -3.79 84.28
CA PRO A 6 9.33 -4.84 83.28
C PRO A 6 10.74 -5.46 83.44
N THR A 7 11.03 -6.59 82.76
CA THR A 7 12.34 -6.92 82.14
C THR A 7 12.33 -8.31 81.51
N ALA A 8 13.28 -8.50 80.60
CA ALA A 8 13.43 -9.53 79.58
C ALA A 8 13.82 -10.94 80.06
N GLU A 9 13.56 -11.95 79.21
CA GLU A 9 14.46 -13.05 78.77
C GLU A 9 13.67 -13.99 77.83
N SER A 10 14.01 -14.10 76.54
CA SER A 10 14.94 -15.04 75.89
C SER A 10 14.34 -16.43 75.52
N GLY A 11 14.38 -16.76 74.21
CA GLY A 11 14.53 -18.13 73.68
C GLY A 11 13.29 -18.98 73.38
N SER A 12 12.93 -19.12 72.10
CA SER A 12 12.87 -20.44 71.41
C SER A 12 12.54 -20.26 69.91
N GLU A 13 13.34 -20.93 69.08
CA GLU A 13 13.24 -21.00 67.63
C GLU A 13 12.05 -21.88 67.22
N GLU A 14 11.18 -21.40 66.33
CA GLU A 14 10.25 -22.25 65.58
C GLU A 14 10.43 -22.05 64.07
N GLU A 15 10.64 -23.19 63.41
CA GLU A 15 11.02 -23.38 62.03
C GLU A 15 9.97 -22.84 61.04
N LYS A 16 10.45 -22.21 59.97
CA LYS A 16 9.63 -21.88 58.79
C LYS A 16 9.35 -23.16 57.99
N PRO A 17 8.09 -23.54 57.73
CA PRO A 17 7.82 -24.58 56.75
C PRO A 17 8.11 -24.05 55.33
N GLN A 18 9.09 -24.66 54.68
CA GLN A 18 9.39 -24.45 53.27
C GLN A 18 8.22 -24.96 52.43
N GLY A 19 7.41 -24.02 51.92
CA GLY A 19 6.36 -24.29 50.94
C GLY A 19 6.96 -24.87 49.65
N ASN A 20 6.56 -26.10 49.37
CA ASN A 20 7.06 -26.97 48.32
C ASN A 20 6.85 -26.35 46.91
N LEU A 21 7.96 -26.07 46.21
CA LEU A 21 8.01 -25.48 44.86
C LEU A 21 7.47 -26.41 43.74
N GLN A 22 6.85 -27.55 44.07
CA GLN A 22 6.40 -28.55 43.10
C GLN A 22 4.91 -28.52 42.73
N GLU A 23 4.08 -27.72 43.40
CA GLU A 23 2.61 -27.74 43.18
C GLU A 23 2.06 -26.66 42.23
N GLN A 24 2.90 -25.80 41.64
CA GLN A 24 2.47 -24.86 40.59
C GLN A 24 2.59 -25.40 39.17
N LYS A 25 2.39 -26.72 38.96
CA LYS A 25 2.24 -27.27 37.61
C LYS A 25 0.83 -27.01 37.08
N LYS A 26 0.63 -25.78 36.58
CA LYS A 26 -0.49 -25.45 35.69
C LYS A 26 -0.47 -26.38 34.48
N SER A 27 -1.63 -26.93 34.14
CA SER A 27 -1.84 -27.87 33.04
C SER A 27 -1.40 -27.27 31.70
N LEU A 28 -0.21 -27.66 31.25
CA LEU A 28 0.34 -27.38 29.93
C LEU A 28 -0.43 -28.21 28.88
N LYS A 29 -1.19 -27.55 28.00
CA LYS A 29 -1.66 -28.18 26.76
C LYS A 29 -0.48 -28.30 25.80
N VAL A 30 0.17 -29.46 25.77
CA VAL A 30 1.14 -29.81 24.74
C VAL A 30 0.37 -30.02 23.42
N LEU A 31 0.57 -29.15 22.44
CA LEU A 31 0.03 -29.33 21.09
C LEU A 31 1.02 -30.13 20.26
N ASP A 32 0.58 -31.19 19.59
CA ASP A 32 1.44 -32.01 18.73
C ASP A 32 2.12 -31.23 17.59
N VAL A 33 3.15 -31.83 16.99
CA VAL A 33 3.82 -31.31 15.79
C VAL A 33 2.77 -31.13 14.69
N ARG A 34 2.60 -29.90 14.21
CA ARG A 34 1.62 -29.56 13.17
C ARG A 34 2.28 -29.40 11.81
N GLN A 35 1.61 -29.89 10.77
CA GLN A 35 2.01 -29.63 9.39
C GLN A 35 0.89 -28.84 8.70
N PHE A 36 1.27 -27.78 8.00
CA PHE A 36 0.34 -26.92 7.28
C PHE A 36 0.73 -26.86 5.82
N THR A 37 -0.21 -27.19 4.94
CA THR A 37 -0.05 -26.97 3.49
C THR A 37 -0.36 -25.50 3.19
N ILE A 38 0.57 -24.82 2.54
CA ILE A 38 0.41 -23.40 2.18
C ILE A 38 -0.66 -23.29 1.09
N SER A 39 -1.69 -22.49 1.36
CA SER A 39 -2.77 -22.23 0.41
C SER A 39 -2.37 -21.17 -0.62
N SER A 40 -3.13 -21.06 -1.71
CA SER A 40 -2.97 -20.03 -2.74
C SER A 40 -3.01 -18.60 -2.18
N ASP A 41 -3.82 -18.36 -1.13
CA ASP A 41 -3.94 -17.07 -0.44
C ASP A 41 -2.66 -16.63 0.31
N ASP A 42 -1.77 -17.59 0.57
CA ASP A 42 -0.49 -17.40 1.24
C ASP A 42 0.72 -17.44 0.28
N ASP A 43 0.49 -17.51 -1.03
CA ASP A 43 1.60 -17.50 -1.99
C ASP A 43 2.45 -16.21 -1.91
N ASP A 44 3.76 -16.37 -2.02
CA ASP A 44 4.78 -15.31 -2.01
C ASP A 44 4.77 -14.43 -0.73
N ILE A 45 4.18 -14.91 0.37
CA ILE A 45 4.28 -14.25 1.68
C ILE A 45 5.51 -14.74 2.45
N ARG A 46 5.93 -13.97 3.46
CA ARG A 46 7.01 -14.38 4.35
C ARG A 46 6.50 -15.34 5.43
N VAL A 47 7.33 -16.27 5.87
CA VAL A 47 7.02 -17.22 6.95
C VAL A 47 6.51 -16.50 8.21
N ASP A 48 7.16 -15.40 8.63
CA ASP A 48 6.69 -14.63 9.79
C ASP A 48 5.29 -14.03 9.64
N ARG A 49 4.92 -13.63 8.41
CA ARG A 49 3.58 -13.14 8.10
C ARG A 49 2.55 -14.26 8.06
N TRP A 50 2.94 -15.46 7.64
CA TRP A 50 2.09 -16.64 7.69
C TRP A 50 1.70 -16.96 9.14
N PHE A 51 2.67 -16.99 10.06
CA PHE A 51 2.40 -17.18 11.50
C PHE A 51 1.47 -16.10 12.03
N LYS A 52 1.72 -14.83 11.72
CA LYS A 52 0.83 -13.75 12.15
C LYS A 52 -0.61 -13.89 11.65
N ARG A 53 -0.83 -14.56 10.51
CA ARG A 53 -2.15 -14.73 9.88
C ARG A 53 -2.90 -15.94 10.44
N HIS A 54 -2.20 -17.06 10.65
CA HIS A 54 -2.81 -18.35 11.01
C HIS A 54 -2.64 -18.74 12.47
N MET A 55 -1.70 -18.11 13.17
CA MET A 55 -1.33 -18.39 14.55
C MET A 55 -0.99 -17.08 15.26
N GLU A 56 -2.00 -16.22 15.46
CA GLU A 56 -1.83 -14.90 16.09
C GLU A 56 -1.24 -15.00 17.51
N GLU A 57 -1.49 -16.12 18.19
CA GLU A 57 -0.92 -16.46 19.48
C GLU A 57 0.60 -16.67 19.43
N VAL A 58 1.16 -17.03 18.26
CA VAL A 58 2.59 -17.28 18.09
C VAL A 58 3.30 -15.98 17.77
N PRO A 59 4.12 -15.47 18.70
CA PRO A 59 4.83 -14.23 18.45
C PRO A 59 6.10 -14.40 17.63
N PHE A 60 6.54 -13.31 17.01
CA PHE A 60 7.72 -13.27 16.15
C PHE A 60 9.00 -13.81 16.83
N ASN A 61 9.17 -13.58 18.14
CA ASN A 61 10.34 -14.09 18.87
C ASN A 61 10.33 -15.62 18.98
N VAL A 62 9.15 -16.23 19.10
CA VAL A 62 8.99 -17.70 19.10
C VAL A 62 9.24 -18.27 17.71
N VAL A 63 8.66 -17.68 16.65
CA VAL A 63 8.95 -18.06 15.25
C VAL A 63 10.44 -17.97 14.96
N SER A 64 11.09 -16.89 15.40
CA SER A 64 12.53 -16.69 15.23
C SER A 64 13.36 -17.70 16.01
N ARG A 65 12.91 -18.12 17.20
CA ARG A 65 13.55 -19.16 18.00
C ARG A 65 13.47 -20.51 17.28
N TRP A 66 12.28 -20.92 16.83
CA TRP A 66 12.09 -22.18 16.10
C TRP A 66 12.88 -22.27 14.80
N ALA A 67 12.98 -21.14 14.07
CA ALA A 67 13.83 -21.06 12.89
C ALA A 67 15.32 -21.26 13.24
N ARG A 68 15.80 -20.61 14.32
CA ARG A 68 17.20 -20.71 14.77
C ARG A 68 17.55 -22.12 15.26
N THR A 69 16.65 -22.75 16.02
CA THR A 69 16.83 -24.12 16.54
C THR A 69 16.58 -25.20 15.49
N GLY A 70 16.17 -24.83 14.26
CA GLY A 70 15.91 -25.77 13.17
C GLY A 70 14.64 -26.61 13.34
N GLN A 71 13.79 -26.25 14.29
CA GLN A 71 12.51 -26.92 14.57
C GLN A 71 11.44 -26.55 13.53
N LEU A 72 11.53 -25.34 12.97
CA LEU A 72 10.69 -24.87 11.89
C LEU A 72 11.26 -25.33 10.54
N ARG A 73 10.45 -26.04 9.75
CA ARG A 73 10.86 -26.56 8.43
C ARG A 73 9.82 -26.29 7.35
N LEU A 74 10.30 -26.05 6.13
CA LEU A 74 9.50 -25.92 4.91
C LEU A 74 9.96 -26.99 3.93
N ASP A 75 9.07 -27.89 3.53
CA ASP A 75 9.38 -29.08 2.70
C ASP A 75 10.59 -29.87 3.25
N GLY A 76 10.64 -30.02 4.58
CA GLY A 76 11.74 -30.72 5.28
C GLY A 76 13.05 -29.91 5.43
N LYS A 77 13.19 -28.74 4.80
CA LYS A 77 14.39 -27.90 4.88
C LYS A 77 14.28 -26.83 5.99
N ARG A 78 15.41 -26.43 6.57
CA ARG A 78 15.46 -25.32 7.53
C ARG A 78 14.97 -24.03 6.86
N VAL A 79 14.15 -23.26 7.57
CA VAL A 79 13.59 -22.01 7.06
C VAL A 79 13.76 -20.88 8.06
N THR A 80 13.96 -19.67 7.57
CA THR A 80 14.05 -18.45 8.36
C THR A 80 12.74 -17.66 8.29
N PRO A 81 12.42 -16.81 9.29
CA PRO A 81 11.18 -16.05 9.29
C PRO A 81 11.04 -15.08 8.09
N GLY A 82 12.16 -14.71 7.46
CA GLY A 82 12.19 -13.85 6.29
C GLY A 82 12.08 -14.58 4.95
N ASN A 83 12.14 -15.91 4.92
CA ASN A 83 11.94 -16.67 3.69
C ASN A 83 10.51 -16.51 3.19
N ARG A 84 10.36 -16.54 1.86
CA ARG A 84 9.06 -16.59 1.22
C ARG A 84 8.60 -18.04 1.05
N ILE A 85 7.29 -18.22 1.16
CA ILE A 85 6.61 -19.50 0.97
C ILE A 85 5.73 -19.43 -0.27
N HIS A 86 5.44 -20.60 -0.84
CA HIS A 86 4.67 -20.78 -2.05
C HIS A 86 3.55 -21.79 -1.83
N GLU A 87 2.50 -21.66 -2.61
CA GLU A 87 1.37 -22.60 -2.61
C GLU A 87 1.84 -24.06 -2.76
N GLY A 88 1.23 -24.96 -2.01
CA GLY A 88 1.52 -26.40 -2.02
C GLY A 88 2.72 -26.81 -1.17
N GLN A 89 3.54 -25.88 -0.68
CA GLN A 89 4.62 -26.19 0.26
C GLN A 89 4.07 -26.64 1.61
N VAL A 90 4.82 -27.47 2.34
CA VAL A 90 4.44 -27.96 3.66
C VAL A 90 5.30 -27.32 4.74
N LEU A 91 4.67 -26.50 5.58
CA LEU A 91 5.28 -25.86 6.75
C LEU A 91 5.07 -26.73 7.99
N ARG A 92 6.16 -27.30 8.52
CA ARG A 92 6.18 -28.05 9.77
C ARG A 92 6.46 -27.11 10.94
N VAL A 93 5.48 -26.98 11.83
CA VAL A 93 5.51 -26.12 13.01
C VAL A 93 5.65 -27.00 14.26
N PRO A 94 6.63 -26.73 15.14
CA PRO A 94 6.78 -27.50 16.38
C PRO A 94 5.65 -27.21 17.39
N PRO A 95 5.48 -28.09 18.38
CA PRO A 95 4.68 -27.83 19.58
C PRO A 95 5.00 -26.48 20.18
N ALA A 96 3.96 -25.73 20.51
CA ALA A 96 4.13 -24.37 21.02
C ALA A 96 3.81 -24.33 22.51
N GLU A 97 4.84 -24.22 23.35
CA GLU A 97 4.70 -23.73 24.73
C GLU A 97 4.63 -22.20 24.66
N ILE A 98 3.40 -21.67 24.58
CA ILE A 98 3.17 -20.23 24.49
C ILE A 98 2.57 -19.76 25.81
N GLU A 99 3.40 -19.19 26.67
CA GLU A 99 2.91 -18.30 27.70
C GLU A 99 2.83 -16.89 27.14
N ARG A 100 1.62 -16.35 26.98
CA ARG A 100 1.43 -14.91 26.80
C ARG A 100 0.20 -14.36 27.52
N PRO A 101 0.33 -13.19 28.18
CA PRO A 101 -0.80 -12.35 28.50
C PRO A 101 -1.41 -11.84 27.19
N GLY A 102 -2.72 -12.03 27.02
CA GLY A 102 -3.45 -11.70 25.80
C GLY A 102 -3.31 -10.24 25.44
N ARG A 103 -2.81 -9.95 24.23
CA ARG A 103 -2.94 -8.61 23.67
C ARG A 103 -4.40 -8.44 23.28
N VAL A 104 -5.17 -7.76 24.12
CA VAL A 104 -6.59 -7.46 23.82
C VAL A 104 -6.62 -6.65 22.53
N ALA A 105 -7.17 -7.24 21.46
CA ALA A 105 -7.46 -6.49 20.25
C ALA A 105 -8.40 -5.34 20.64
N LYS A 106 -8.11 -4.12 20.20
CA LYS A 106 -9.05 -3.01 20.43
C LYS A 106 -10.42 -3.43 19.86
N PRO A 107 -11.51 -3.35 20.65
CA PRO A 107 -12.83 -3.71 20.16
C PRO A 107 -13.13 -2.87 18.93
N ARG A 108 -13.60 -3.53 17.87
CA ARG A 108 -14.06 -2.84 16.67
C ARG A 108 -15.39 -2.17 17.00
N THR A 109 -15.58 -0.95 16.52
CA THR A 109 -16.87 -0.28 16.60
C THR A 109 -17.84 -1.06 15.71
N GLU A 110 -18.95 -1.52 16.28
CA GLU A 110 -20.00 -2.18 15.53
C GLU A 110 -20.70 -1.16 14.61
N LEU A 111 -21.00 -1.59 13.39
CA LEU A 111 -21.70 -0.75 12.41
C LEU A 111 -23.21 -0.83 12.64
N SER A 112 -23.90 0.30 12.49
CA SER A 112 -25.37 0.29 12.49
C SER A 112 -25.92 -0.39 11.24
N LYS A 113 -27.20 -0.81 11.28
CA LYS A 113 -27.88 -1.38 10.12
C LYS A 113 -27.83 -0.43 8.91
N ASP A 114 -28.15 0.85 9.11
CA ASP A 114 -28.11 1.86 8.05
C ASP A 114 -26.72 2.02 7.41
N GLN A 115 -25.65 1.86 8.20
CA GLN A 115 -24.28 1.93 7.68
C GLN A 115 -23.93 0.70 6.82
N ILE A 116 -24.44 -0.46 7.20
CA ILE A 116 -24.27 -1.71 6.45
C ILE A 116 -25.06 -1.63 5.15
N ASP A 117 -26.32 -1.23 5.21
CA ASP A 117 -27.20 -1.10 4.04
C ASP A 117 -26.60 -0.08 3.06
N PHE A 118 -26.22 1.10 3.55
CA PHE A 118 -25.55 2.13 2.74
C PHE A 118 -24.30 1.62 2.01
N VAL A 119 -23.38 0.92 2.70
CA VAL A 119 -22.14 0.48 2.05
C VAL A 119 -22.39 -0.66 1.07
N GLN A 120 -23.38 -1.51 1.33
CA GLN A 120 -23.76 -2.61 0.44
C GLN A 120 -24.45 -2.12 -0.83
N GLU A 121 -25.26 -1.05 -0.76
CA GLU A 121 -25.85 -0.40 -1.94
C GLU A 121 -24.80 0.15 -2.92
N LEU A 122 -23.61 0.51 -2.42
CA LEU A 122 -22.52 0.98 -3.28
C LEU A 122 -21.88 -0.16 -4.10
N VAL A 123 -22.14 -1.44 -3.78
CA VAL A 123 -21.49 -2.57 -4.44
C VAL A 123 -21.98 -2.72 -5.87
N ILE A 124 -21.06 -2.62 -6.82
CA ILE A 124 -21.31 -2.79 -8.26
C ILE A 124 -20.75 -4.10 -8.81
N HIS A 125 -19.87 -4.77 -8.06
CA HIS A 125 -19.35 -6.09 -8.40
C HIS A 125 -18.88 -6.84 -7.15
N LYS A 126 -19.15 -8.14 -7.08
CA LYS A 126 -18.64 -9.03 -6.02
C LYS A 126 -18.33 -10.41 -6.59
N ASP A 127 -17.12 -10.87 -6.38
CA ASP A 127 -16.69 -12.25 -6.65
C ASP A 127 -15.89 -12.80 -5.46
N ASN A 128 -15.19 -13.94 -5.60
CA ASN A 128 -14.44 -14.57 -4.52
C ASN A 128 -13.23 -13.75 -4.02
N SER A 129 -12.62 -12.92 -4.88
CA SER A 129 -11.39 -12.18 -4.59
C SER A 129 -11.60 -10.66 -4.47
N ALA A 130 -12.60 -10.11 -5.15
CA ALA A 130 -12.83 -8.67 -5.30
C ALA A 130 -14.25 -8.26 -4.89
N ILE A 131 -14.33 -7.10 -4.24
CA ILE A 131 -15.55 -6.30 -4.13
C ILE A 131 -15.23 -4.95 -4.78
N VAL A 132 -16.09 -4.49 -5.68
CA VAL A 132 -15.97 -3.17 -6.30
C VAL A 132 -17.17 -2.35 -5.88
N VAL A 133 -16.91 -1.14 -5.39
CA VAL A 133 -17.97 -0.20 -5.01
C VAL A 133 -17.89 1.09 -5.81
N ASN A 134 -19.04 1.69 -6.09
CA ASN A 134 -19.17 3.04 -6.63
C ASN A 134 -19.17 4.04 -5.47
N LYS A 135 -18.01 4.60 -5.15
CA LYS A 135 -17.88 5.53 -4.02
C LYS A 135 -18.59 6.86 -4.36
N PRO A 136 -19.55 7.35 -3.55
CA PRO A 136 -20.16 8.65 -3.78
C PRO A 136 -19.18 9.79 -3.51
N PRO A 137 -19.39 10.98 -4.10
CA PRO A 137 -18.61 12.18 -3.76
C PRO A 137 -18.85 12.57 -2.29
N GLY A 138 -17.82 13.06 -1.60
CA GLY A 138 -17.90 13.50 -0.21
C GLY A 138 -17.57 12.41 0.82
N LEU A 139 -17.60 11.13 0.45
CA LEU A 139 -17.13 10.02 1.28
C LEU A 139 -15.60 9.86 1.16
N ALA A 140 -14.87 10.02 2.26
CA ALA A 140 -13.42 9.78 2.25
C ALA A 140 -13.11 8.29 2.13
N THR A 141 -12.03 7.94 1.40
CA THR A 141 -11.61 6.53 1.33
C THR A 141 -11.08 6.03 2.67
N GLN A 142 -10.24 6.83 3.33
CA GLN A 142 -9.59 6.50 4.61
C GLN A 142 -9.80 7.63 5.60
N GLY A 143 -9.85 7.28 6.89
CA GLY A 143 -10.03 8.22 7.98
C GLY A 143 -8.78 9.07 8.25
N GLY A 144 -8.96 10.10 9.05
CA GLY A 144 -7.90 11.00 9.53
C GLY A 144 -8.38 11.75 10.77
N SER A 145 -7.54 12.61 11.34
CA SER A 145 -7.82 13.30 12.61
C SER A 145 -9.12 14.12 12.64
N LYS A 146 -9.71 14.42 11.48
CA LYS A 146 -10.98 15.16 11.33
C LYS A 146 -11.99 14.45 10.42
N THR A 147 -11.82 13.15 10.19
CA THR A 147 -12.68 12.39 9.26
C THR A 147 -13.09 11.08 9.91
N SER A 148 -14.25 11.13 10.57
CA SER A 148 -14.88 9.99 11.25
C SER A 148 -15.64 9.09 10.28
N THR A 149 -16.38 9.66 9.32
CA THR A 149 -17.11 8.88 8.30
C THR A 149 -16.24 8.67 7.06
N HIS A 150 -15.91 7.41 6.77
CA HIS A 150 -15.03 7.04 5.67
C HIS A 150 -15.21 5.56 5.29
N LEU A 151 -14.91 5.22 4.03
CA LEU A 151 -15.12 3.88 3.49
C LEU A 151 -14.33 2.81 4.25
N ASP A 152 -13.08 3.07 4.67
CA ASP A 152 -12.28 2.12 5.45
C ASP A 152 -13.00 1.69 6.74
N GLY A 153 -13.71 2.61 7.39
CA GLY A 153 -14.50 2.34 8.59
C GLY A 153 -15.72 1.47 8.33
N LEU A 154 -16.28 1.52 7.11
CA LEU A 154 -17.48 0.77 6.71
C LEU A 154 -17.18 -0.63 6.15
N LEU A 155 -15.91 -0.99 5.96
CA LEU A 155 -15.53 -2.26 5.31
C LEU A 155 -16.00 -3.51 6.05
N ASP A 156 -16.24 -3.43 7.37
CA ASP A 156 -16.77 -4.58 8.11
C ASP A 156 -18.16 -4.99 7.58
N GLY A 157 -18.98 -4.04 7.12
CA GLY A 157 -20.29 -4.26 6.49
C GLY A 157 -20.24 -4.92 5.11
N LEU A 158 -19.04 -5.02 4.52
CA LEU A 158 -18.76 -5.68 3.24
C LEU A 158 -18.10 -7.06 3.40
N SER A 159 -18.04 -7.61 4.61
CA SER A 159 -17.46 -8.94 4.81
C SER A 159 -18.32 -10.04 4.17
N PHE A 160 -19.65 -9.87 4.14
CA PHE A 160 -20.61 -10.86 3.64
C PHE A 160 -20.32 -12.25 4.25
N ASP A 161 -20.02 -13.24 3.41
CA ASP A 161 -19.65 -14.62 3.71
C ASP A 161 -18.15 -14.82 4.01
N ALA A 162 -17.31 -13.80 3.81
CA ALA A 162 -15.87 -13.92 4.01
C ALA A 162 -15.47 -13.85 5.48
N LYS A 163 -14.58 -14.74 5.91
CA LYS A 163 -13.97 -14.73 7.26
C LYS A 163 -13.08 -13.51 7.49
N SER A 164 -12.52 -12.94 6.42
CA SER A 164 -11.61 -11.79 6.51
C SER A 164 -12.29 -10.51 6.07
N ARG A 165 -12.11 -9.46 6.90
CA ARG A 165 -12.46 -8.08 6.54
C ARG A 165 -11.81 -7.69 5.19
N PRO A 166 -12.59 -7.14 4.24
CA PRO A 166 -12.04 -6.60 3.00
C PRO A 166 -10.96 -5.54 3.22
N ARG A 167 -10.06 -5.37 2.26
CA ARG A 167 -8.93 -4.44 2.33
C ARG A 167 -8.90 -3.48 1.16
N LEU A 168 -8.64 -2.21 1.46
CA LEU A 168 -8.31 -1.20 0.45
C LEU A 168 -6.95 -1.52 -0.20
N VAL A 169 -6.92 -1.50 -1.53
CA VAL A 169 -5.68 -1.67 -2.33
C VAL A 169 -5.31 -0.42 -3.14
N HIS A 170 -6.24 0.54 -3.20
CA HIS A 170 -6.03 1.88 -3.76
C HIS A 170 -7.00 2.87 -3.11
N ARG A 171 -6.92 4.16 -3.49
CA ARG A 171 -7.75 5.22 -2.90
C ARG A 171 -8.22 6.22 -3.93
N LEU A 172 -9.37 6.83 -3.63
CA LEU A 172 -9.88 8.03 -4.28
C LEU A 172 -9.87 9.20 -3.27
N ASP A 173 -9.80 10.42 -3.79
CA ASP A 173 -10.00 11.61 -2.97
C ASP A 173 -11.43 11.64 -2.41
N LYS A 174 -11.65 12.41 -1.33
CA LYS A 174 -12.96 12.53 -0.68
C LYS A 174 -14.07 12.88 -1.67
N ASP A 175 -13.85 13.92 -2.47
CA ASP A 175 -14.87 14.47 -3.36
C ASP A 175 -14.88 13.80 -4.75
N THR A 176 -13.89 12.97 -5.06
CA THR A 176 -13.87 12.15 -6.29
C THR A 176 -14.79 10.95 -6.12
N SER A 177 -15.70 10.75 -7.06
CA SER A 177 -16.63 9.61 -7.06
C SER A 177 -16.12 8.46 -7.93
N GLY A 178 -16.77 7.30 -7.88
CA GLY A 178 -16.58 6.21 -8.84
C GLY A 178 -15.90 4.96 -8.28
N VAL A 179 -15.35 4.16 -9.20
CA VAL A 179 -14.85 2.80 -8.95
C VAL A 179 -13.74 2.78 -7.90
N ILE A 180 -13.97 2.01 -6.83
CA ILE A 180 -12.92 1.57 -5.90
C ILE A 180 -12.99 0.06 -5.71
N LEU A 181 -11.81 -0.58 -5.71
CA LEU A 181 -11.66 -2.03 -5.63
C LEU A 181 -11.13 -2.38 -4.24
N LEU A 182 -11.79 -3.35 -3.63
CA LEU A 182 -11.49 -3.93 -2.34
C LEU A 182 -11.13 -5.39 -2.54
N ALA A 183 -10.11 -5.86 -1.83
CA ALA A 183 -9.73 -7.26 -1.84
C ALA A 183 -10.42 -8.00 -0.70
N ARG A 184 -11.08 -9.12 -1.00
CA ARG A 184 -11.80 -9.94 0.00
C ARG A 184 -10.87 -10.76 0.87
N SER A 185 -9.76 -11.24 0.32
CA SER A 185 -8.74 -11.99 1.05
C SER A 185 -7.41 -11.23 1.15
N PRO A 186 -6.54 -11.56 2.11
CA PRO A 186 -5.17 -11.04 2.16
C PRO A 186 -4.33 -11.42 0.92
N GLY A 187 -4.56 -12.58 0.32
CA GLY A 187 -3.91 -13.02 -0.93
C GLY A 187 -4.30 -12.11 -2.10
N ALA A 188 -5.60 -11.91 -2.29
CA ALA A 188 -6.15 -10.97 -3.26
C ALA A 188 -5.63 -9.54 -3.02
N ALA A 189 -5.49 -9.10 -1.77
CA ALA A 189 -4.97 -7.77 -1.44
C ALA A 189 -3.51 -7.60 -1.91
N SER A 190 -2.68 -8.61 -1.70
CA SER A 190 -1.30 -8.65 -2.22
C SER A 190 -1.28 -8.60 -3.74
N PHE A 191 -2.13 -9.42 -4.38
CA PHE A 191 -2.23 -9.51 -5.83
C PHE A 191 -2.62 -8.16 -6.46
N PHE A 192 -3.74 -7.56 -6.07
CA PHE A 192 -4.20 -6.30 -6.63
C PHE A 192 -3.24 -5.14 -6.33
N SER A 193 -2.68 -5.08 -5.11
CA SER A 193 -1.68 -4.06 -4.76
C SER A 193 -0.44 -4.09 -5.67
N LYS A 194 0.00 -5.29 -6.09
CA LYS A 194 1.09 -5.44 -7.07
C LYS A 194 0.69 -4.88 -8.44
N ARG A 195 -0.57 -4.99 -8.88
CA ARG A 195 -1.06 -4.46 -10.16
C ARG A 195 -1.21 -2.93 -10.15
N PHE A 196 -1.63 -2.35 -9.03
CA PHE A 196 -1.67 -0.89 -8.87
C PHE A 196 -0.25 -0.30 -8.83
N SER A 197 0.64 -0.84 -7.99
CA SER A 197 2.03 -0.36 -7.90
C SER A 197 2.84 -0.65 -9.17
N GLY A 198 2.58 -1.78 -9.83
CA GLY A 198 3.16 -2.16 -11.12
C GLY A 198 2.59 -1.41 -12.33
N ARG A 199 1.57 -0.55 -12.14
CA ARG A 199 0.92 0.27 -13.19
C ARG A 199 0.32 -0.55 -14.33
N THR A 200 -0.09 -1.79 -14.04
CA THR A 200 -0.81 -2.65 -14.99
C THR A 200 -2.31 -2.40 -14.92
N ALA A 201 -2.83 -1.96 -13.77
CA ALA A 201 -4.22 -1.51 -13.62
C ALA A 201 -4.48 -0.25 -14.47
N ARG A 202 -5.45 -0.35 -15.39
CA ARG A 202 -5.94 0.76 -16.21
C ARG A 202 -7.11 1.42 -15.52
N LYS A 203 -7.02 2.73 -15.36
CA LYS A 203 -8.06 3.55 -14.73
C LYS A 203 -8.47 4.60 -15.73
N VAL A 204 -9.77 4.76 -15.90
CA VAL A 204 -10.38 5.79 -16.72
C VAL A 204 -11.20 6.66 -15.79
N TYR A 205 -10.98 7.95 -15.89
CA TYR A 205 -11.76 8.96 -15.20
C TYR A 205 -12.46 9.81 -16.24
N TRP A 206 -13.67 10.25 -15.91
CA TRP A 206 -14.34 11.32 -16.62
C TRP A 206 -14.28 12.58 -15.79
N ALA A 207 -14.08 13.71 -16.45
CA ALA A 207 -14.14 15.01 -15.83
C ALA A 207 -14.82 16.04 -16.73
N LEU A 208 -15.57 16.96 -16.12
CA LEU A 208 -15.89 18.24 -16.74
C LEU A 208 -14.82 19.25 -16.33
N ILE A 209 -14.21 19.90 -17.30
CA ILE A 209 -13.16 20.91 -17.10
C ILE A 209 -13.62 22.27 -17.63
N MET A 210 -13.03 23.32 -17.08
CA MET A 210 -13.24 24.70 -17.53
C MET A 210 -12.48 24.98 -18.83
N GLY A 211 -13.14 25.67 -19.75
CA GLY A 211 -12.61 25.98 -21.07
C GLY A 211 -12.43 24.73 -21.95
N VAL A 212 -11.71 24.92 -23.06
CA VAL A 212 -11.41 23.85 -24.03
C VAL A 212 -9.90 23.85 -24.28
N PRO A 213 -9.19 22.74 -23.98
CA PRO A 213 -7.79 22.61 -24.34
C PRO A 213 -7.57 22.71 -25.85
N GLU A 214 -6.50 23.38 -26.26
CA GLU A 214 -6.10 23.46 -27.68
C GLU A 214 -5.74 22.08 -28.24
N ILE A 215 -5.10 21.25 -27.42
CA ILE A 215 -4.70 19.88 -27.77
C ILE A 215 -5.83 18.94 -27.37
N ALA A 216 -6.43 18.25 -28.35
CA ALA A 216 -7.56 17.34 -28.09
C ALA A 216 -7.16 16.02 -27.40
N ASP A 217 -5.92 15.55 -27.58
CA ASP A 217 -5.40 14.36 -26.92
C ASP A 217 -3.94 14.62 -26.51
N GLY A 218 -3.72 14.73 -25.21
CA GLY A 218 -2.47 15.24 -24.66
C GLY A 218 -1.94 14.42 -23.50
N ILE A 219 -0.63 14.55 -23.27
CA ILE A 219 0.06 13.97 -22.12
C ILE A 219 0.56 15.08 -21.22
N ILE A 220 0.28 14.96 -19.91
CA ILE A 220 0.77 15.86 -18.88
C ILE A 220 1.81 15.11 -18.04
N GLU A 221 3.05 15.57 -18.08
CA GLU A 221 4.20 15.03 -17.32
C GLU A 221 4.75 16.04 -16.32
N LEU A 222 3.90 16.50 -15.41
CA LEU A 222 4.28 17.47 -14.38
C LEU A 222 4.50 16.75 -13.04
N PRO A 223 5.73 16.78 -12.47
CA PRO A 223 6.02 16.16 -11.18
C PRO A 223 5.33 16.91 -10.03
N LEU A 224 4.91 16.17 -9.00
CA LEU A 224 4.07 16.71 -7.92
C LEU A 224 4.73 16.56 -6.55
N SER A 225 4.63 17.59 -5.71
CA SER A 225 5.01 17.53 -4.29
C SER A 225 3.93 18.17 -3.40
N LYS A 226 3.96 17.83 -2.12
CA LYS A 226 3.07 18.44 -1.13
C LYS A 226 3.51 19.89 -0.92
N GLN A 227 2.57 20.81 -0.91
CA GLN A 227 2.85 22.22 -0.65
C GLN A 227 3.39 22.38 0.79
N PRO A 228 4.51 23.11 1.00
CA PRO A 228 5.02 23.40 2.34
C PRO A 228 4.04 24.26 3.17
N GLY A 229 4.08 24.11 4.50
CA GLY A 229 3.32 24.96 5.43
C GLY A 229 1.97 24.40 5.91
N SER A 230 1.11 25.28 6.45
CA SER A 230 -0.19 24.96 7.05
C SER A 230 -1.32 24.69 6.05
N GLY A 231 -1.05 24.76 4.74
CA GLY A 231 -2.02 24.61 3.64
C GLY A 231 -2.66 23.22 3.46
N GLY A 232 -2.55 22.34 4.47
CA GLY A 232 -3.20 21.03 4.50
C GLY A 232 -2.60 20.02 3.51
N GLU A 233 -3.45 19.19 2.90
CA GLU A 233 -3.08 18.15 1.92
C GLU A 233 -2.97 18.67 0.48
N LYS A 234 -2.76 19.98 0.27
CA LYS A 234 -2.65 20.55 -1.07
C LYS A 234 -1.31 20.14 -1.73
N MET A 235 -1.41 19.69 -2.97
CA MET A 235 -0.29 19.30 -3.84
C MET A 235 -0.03 20.40 -4.86
N HIS A 236 1.20 20.53 -5.36
CA HIS A 236 1.55 21.48 -6.42
C HIS A 236 2.57 20.86 -7.37
N VAL A 237 2.75 21.50 -8.53
CA VAL A 237 3.82 21.15 -9.48
C VAL A 237 5.14 21.61 -8.91
N ASP A 238 6.12 20.71 -8.88
CA ASP A 238 7.45 20.95 -8.33
C ASP A 238 8.48 20.20 -9.19
N GLU A 239 9.09 20.91 -10.13
CA GLU A 239 10.05 20.34 -11.07
C GLU A 239 11.36 19.89 -10.41
N ALA A 240 11.74 20.54 -9.31
CA ALA A 240 13.00 20.27 -8.63
C ALA A 240 12.90 19.01 -7.73
N ASN A 241 11.87 18.93 -6.89
CA ASN A 241 11.75 17.92 -5.84
C ASN A 241 10.50 17.04 -5.96
N GLY A 242 9.62 17.32 -6.92
CA GLY A 242 8.40 16.57 -7.15
C GLY A 242 8.63 15.11 -7.50
N GLN A 243 7.65 14.29 -7.12
CA GLN A 243 7.57 12.91 -7.55
C GLN A 243 6.98 12.87 -8.96
N SER A 244 7.60 12.09 -9.85
CA SER A 244 7.11 11.93 -11.23
C SER A 244 5.63 11.51 -11.23
N ALA A 245 4.85 12.27 -12.00
CA ALA A 245 3.44 12.02 -12.26
C ALA A 245 3.16 12.19 -13.75
N LYS A 246 2.34 11.30 -14.30
CA LYS A 246 1.99 11.28 -15.72
C LYS A 246 0.51 10.94 -15.90
N SER A 247 -0.20 11.74 -16.68
CA SER A 247 -1.59 11.53 -17.05
C SER A 247 -1.77 11.78 -18.55
N ARG A 248 -2.59 10.98 -19.23
CA ARG A 248 -3.14 11.37 -20.54
C ARG A 248 -4.52 11.96 -20.33
N TYR A 249 -4.88 12.94 -21.15
CA TYR A 249 -6.24 13.41 -21.28
C TYR A 249 -6.67 13.36 -22.74
N ARG A 250 -7.95 13.15 -22.97
CA ARG A 250 -8.57 13.22 -24.30
C ARG A 250 -9.92 13.91 -24.20
N ILE A 251 -10.15 14.89 -25.05
CA ILE A 251 -11.46 15.52 -25.22
C ILE A 251 -12.42 14.47 -25.77
N ILE A 252 -13.56 14.30 -25.08
CA ILE A 252 -14.66 13.47 -25.54
C ILE A 252 -15.64 14.37 -26.31
N GLU A 253 -16.08 15.45 -25.68
CA GLU A 253 -17.04 16.38 -26.24
C GLU A 253 -16.88 17.78 -25.63
N ARG A 254 -17.22 18.81 -26.40
CA ARG A 254 -17.15 20.22 -25.96
C ARG A 254 -18.55 20.72 -25.63
N ALA A 255 -18.68 21.47 -24.54
CA ALA A 255 -19.88 22.23 -24.21
C ALA A 255 -19.63 23.72 -24.49
N GLY A 256 -19.74 24.09 -25.77
CA GLY A 256 -19.31 25.39 -26.27
C GLY A 256 -17.82 25.65 -25.98
N ASN A 257 -17.49 26.89 -25.62
CA ASN A 257 -16.11 27.31 -25.31
C ASN A 257 -15.81 27.40 -23.80
N ARG A 258 -16.82 27.19 -22.95
CA ARG A 258 -16.71 27.41 -21.50
C ARG A 258 -16.43 26.13 -20.72
N ALA A 259 -16.76 24.97 -21.28
CA ALA A 259 -16.53 23.69 -20.64
C ALA A 259 -16.26 22.58 -21.65
N CYS A 260 -15.59 21.53 -21.18
CA CYS A 260 -15.25 20.37 -21.97
C CYS A 260 -15.38 19.11 -21.12
N TRP A 261 -15.93 18.05 -21.71
CA TRP A 261 -15.89 16.71 -21.13
C TRP A 261 -14.66 15.98 -21.62
N VAL A 262 -13.87 15.46 -20.68
CA VAL A 262 -12.61 14.80 -20.96
C VAL A 262 -12.53 13.43 -20.30
N GLU A 263 -11.87 12.52 -21.00
CA GLU A 263 -11.32 11.29 -20.45
C GLU A 263 -9.95 11.58 -19.85
N LEU A 264 -9.68 11.06 -18.65
CA LEU A 264 -8.38 11.15 -17.98
C LEU A 264 -7.86 9.75 -17.63
N GLN A 265 -6.62 9.47 -18.03
CA GLN A 265 -5.93 8.21 -17.79
C GLN A 265 -4.64 8.44 -16.99
N PRO A 266 -4.66 8.26 -15.66
CA PRO A 266 -3.46 8.41 -14.84
C PRO A 266 -2.55 7.18 -14.95
N PHE A 267 -1.31 7.39 -15.40
CA PHE A 267 -0.25 6.35 -15.43
C PHE A 267 0.47 6.20 -14.08
N THR A 268 0.28 7.16 -13.18
CA THR A 268 0.77 7.19 -11.80
C THR A 268 -0.40 7.51 -10.86
N GLY A 269 -0.26 7.28 -9.56
CA GLY A 269 -1.33 7.53 -8.58
C GLY A 269 -0.88 8.45 -7.46
N ARG A 270 -0.51 9.70 -7.78
CA ARG A 270 -0.17 10.70 -6.76
C ARG A 270 -1.43 11.38 -6.21
N THR A 271 -1.37 11.86 -4.98
CA THR A 271 -2.48 12.59 -4.35
C THR A 271 -2.93 13.75 -5.24
N HIS A 272 -4.23 13.91 -5.45
CA HIS A 272 -4.83 14.96 -6.27
C HIS A 272 -4.26 15.08 -7.71
N GLN A 273 -3.63 14.03 -8.25
CA GLN A 273 -2.84 14.15 -9.49
C GLN A 273 -3.62 14.76 -10.65
N LEU A 274 -4.79 14.21 -10.96
CA LEU A 274 -5.62 14.67 -12.08
C LEU A 274 -6.08 16.12 -11.90
N ARG A 275 -6.43 16.47 -10.66
CA ARG A 275 -6.88 17.81 -10.27
C ARG A 275 -5.78 18.85 -10.47
N VAL A 276 -4.56 18.56 -9.98
CA VAL A 276 -3.40 19.45 -10.17
C VAL A 276 -3.01 19.53 -11.63
N HIS A 277 -2.97 18.40 -12.35
CA HIS A 277 -2.59 18.38 -13.77
C HIS A 277 -3.54 19.21 -14.63
N MET A 278 -4.85 19.05 -14.46
CA MET A 278 -5.86 19.83 -15.17
C MET A 278 -5.76 21.33 -14.85
N ALA A 279 -5.63 21.69 -13.57
CA ALA A 279 -5.43 23.08 -13.19
C ALA A 279 -4.11 23.67 -13.72
N ALA A 280 -3.03 22.89 -13.75
CA ALA A 280 -1.71 23.34 -14.21
C ALA A 280 -1.67 23.66 -15.71
N ILE A 281 -2.53 23.02 -16.52
CA ILE A 281 -2.67 23.34 -17.95
C ILE A 281 -3.75 24.40 -18.21
N GLY A 282 -4.26 25.09 -17.18
CA GLY A 282 -5.25 26.16 -17.31
C GLY A 282 -6.70 25.72 -17.39
N HIS A 283 -6.99 24.42 -17.25
CA HIS A 283 -8.33 23.85 -17.40
C HIS A 283 -8.77 23.11 -16.13
N PRO A 284 -8.99 23.82 -15.00
CA PRO A 284 -9.36 23.18 -13.75
C PRO A 284 -10.67 22.39 -13.88
N ILE A 285 -10.79 21.34 -13.08
CA ILE A 285 -12.01 20.52 -13.02
C ILE A 285 -13.15 21.34 -12.40
N ILE A 286 -14.33 21.26 -13.00
CA ILE A 286 -15.53 21.97 -12.54
C ILE A 286 -15.91 21.47 -11.14
N GLY A 287 -16.13 22.41 -10.23
CA GLY A 287 -16.39 22.17 -8.80
C GLY A 287 -15.13 22.00 -7.95
N ASP A 288 -13.92 22.05 -8.53
CA ASP A 288 -12.68 21.95 -7.76
C ASP A 288 -12.20 23.30 -7.20
N GLY A 289 -12.89 23.77 -6.17
CA GLY A 289 -12.53 25.03 -5.49
C GLY A 289 -11.14 25.02 -4.83
N LYS A 290 -10.51 23.85 -4.61
CA LYS A 290 -9.16 23.77 -4.02
C LYS A 290 -8.07 24.20 -5.01
N TYR A 291 -8.25 23.88 -6.29
CA TYR A 291 -7.24 24.06 -7.33
C TYR A 291 -7.60 25.13 -8.35
N GLY A 292 -8.85 25.21 -8.78
CA GLY A 292 -9.30 26.26 -9.71
C GLY A 292 -9.95 27.46 -9.02
N GLY A 293 -10.04 27.49 -7.68
CA GLY A 293 -10.58 28.63 -6.96
C GLY A 293 -12.00 29.00 -7.41
N LYS A 294 -12.27 30.29 -7.63
CA LYS A 294 -13.56 30.77 -8.15
C LYS A 294 -13.79 30.37 -9.61
N ASP A 295 -12.71 30.23 -10.38
CA ASP A 295 -12.74 29.93 -11.81
C ASP A 295 -13.14 28.48 -12.09
N ALA A 296 -13.12 27.60 -11.08
CA ALA A 296 -13.60 26.22 -11.18
C ALA A 296 -15.14 26.10 -11.20
N PHE A 297 -15.89 27.20 -11.15
CA PHE A 297 -17.35 27.15 -11.02
C PHE A 297 -18.03 27.81 -12.21
N LEU A 298 -18.89 27.05 -12.89
CA LEU A 298 -19.84 27.60 -13.85
C LEU A 298 -20.99 28.29 -13.10
N THR A 299 -21.59 29.27 -13.76
CA THR A 299 -22.83 29.93 -13.33
C THR A 299 -24.05 29.13 -13.82
N GLY A 300 -25.20 29.26 -13.16
CA GLY A 300 -26.45 28.62 -13.58
C GLY A 300 -26.71 27.28 -12.88
N ALA A 301 -27.31 26.33 -13.60
CA ALA A 301 -27.81 25.06 -13.06
C ALA A 301 -26.73 23.99 -12.75
N ILE A 302 -25.46 24.24 -13.11
CA ILE A 302 -24.37 23.27 -12.92
C ILE A 302 -23.99 23.18 -11.44
N SER A 303 -23.85 21.94 -10.94
CA SER A 303 -23.54 21.69 -9.54
C SER A 303 -22.19 22.30 -9.13
N ARG A 304 -22.08 22.70 -7.85
CA ARG A 304 -20.79 23.11 -7.25
C ARG A 304 -19.98 21.92 -6.73
N LYS A 305 -20.52 20.70 -6.75
CA LYS A 305 -19.78 19.48 -6.41
C LYS A 305 -18.72 19.16 -7.47
N MET A 306 -17.73 18.36 -7.12
CA MET A 306 -16.62 18.03 -8.02
C MET A 306 -17.07 17.13 -9.18
N HIS A 307 -16.72 17.51 -10.40
CA HIS A 307 -16.97 16.75 -11.62
C HIS A 307 -15.75 15.92 -11.99
N LEU A 308 -15.32 15.04 -11.07
CA LEU A 308 -14.29 14.03 -11.32
C LEU A 308 -14.81 12.68 -10.86
N HIS A 309 -14.87 11.74 -11.79
CA HIS A 309 -15.46 10.43 -11.57
C HIS A 309 -14.55 9.31 -12.10
N ALA A 310 -14.19 8.35 -11.26
CA ALA A 310 -13.47 7.14 -11.64
C ALA A 310 -14.41 6.18 -12.39
N ARG A 311 -14.60 6.41 -13.69
CA ARG A 311 -15.60 5.72 -14.51
C ARG A 311 -15.34 4.23 -14.70
N ARG A 312 -14.09 3.82 -14.95
CA ARG A 312 -13.78 2.43 -15.32
C ARG A 312 -12.44 1.95 -14.75
N LEU A 313 -12.42 0.72 -14.26
CA LEU A 313 -11.22 0.02 -13.82
C LEU A 313 -11.09 -1.28 -14.60
N ARG A 314 -9.95 -1.45 -15.29
CA ARG A 314 -9.53 -2.73 -15.86
C ARG A 314 -8.27 -3.23 -15.17
N ILE A 315 -8.33 -4.43 -14.63
CA ILE A 315 -7.24 -5.02 -13.87
C ILE A 315 -7.22 -6.54 -14.07
N GLU A 316 -6.03 -7.14 -14.03
CA GLU A 316 -5.93 -8.61 -13.99
C GLU A 316 -6.58 -9.12 -12.70
N HIS A 317 -7.27 -10.25 -12.77
CA HIS A 317 -7.88 -10.95 -11.65
C HIS A 317 -6.98 -12.11 -11.17
N PRO A 318 -6.98 -12.48 -9.87
CA PRO A 318 -6.27 -13.67 -9.37
C PRO A 318 -6.58 -14.95 -10.16
N ASP A 319 -7.83 -15.11 -10.61
CA ASP A 319 -8.29 -16.27 -11.39
C ASP A 319 -7.85 -16.24 -12.86
N GLY A 320 -7.01 -15.29 -13.27
CA GLY A 320 -6.40 -15.22 -14.60
C GLY A 320 -7.19 -14.44 -15.66
N HIS A 321 -8.47 -14.13 -15.43
CA HIS A 321 -9.26 -13.27 -16.33
C HIS A 321 -8.99 -11.77 -16.09
N LYS A 322 -9.48 -10.90 -16.99
CA LYS A 322 -9.45 -9.44 -16.80
C LYS A 322 -10.76 -9.01 -16.13
N LEU A 323 -10.67 -8.40 -14.95
CA LEU A 323 -11.79 -7.73 -14.30
C LEU A 323 -11.96 -6.33 -14.93
N ASP A 324 -13.13 -6.06 -15.48
CA ASP A 324 -13.49 -4.82 -16.16
C ASP A 324 -14.80 -4.27 -15.60
N VAL A 325 -14.73 -3.25 -14.75
CA VAL A 325 -15.88 -2.72 -14.02
C VAL A 325 -16.05 -1.24 -14.30
N LYS A 326 -17.30 -0.83 -14.44
CA LYS A 326 -17.74 0.53 -14.75
C LYS A 326 -18.67 1.03 -13.63
N ALA A 327 -18.45 2.23 -13.13
CA ALA A 327 -19.32 2.86 -12.13
C ALA A 327 -20.16 3.95 -12.79
N ASP A 328 -21.45 4.01 -12.48
CA ASP A 328 -22.33 5.07 -12.98
C ASP A 328 -22.07 6.41 -12.32
N LEU A 329 -22.37 7.48 -13.08
CA LEU A 329 -22.15 8.84 -12.65
C LEU A 329 -23.02 9.12 -11.42
N PRO A 330 -22.50 9.87 -10.42
CA PRO A 330 -23.35 10.40 -9.37
C PRO A 330 -24.33 11.41 -9.97
N GLU A 331 -25.50 11.53 -9.35
CA GLU A 331 -26.61 12.42 -9.73
C GLU A 331 -26.13 13.81 -10.21
N HIS A 332 -25.38 14.54 -9.37
CA HIS A 332 -24.93 15.89 -9.71
C HIS A 332 -24.08 16.00 -10.98
N PHE A 333 -23.36 14.94 -11.31
CA PHE A 333 -22.54 14.88 -12.52
C PHE A 333 -23.46 14.53 -13.70
N ALA A 334 -24.32 13.51 -13.56
CA ALA A 334 -25.29 13.15 -14.58
C ALA A 334 -26.18 14.35 -14.99
N ASP A 335 -26.75 15.06 -14.03
CA ASP A 335 -27.55 16.27 -14.27
C ASP A 335 -26.75 17.34 -15.02
N SER A 336 -25.47 17.49 -14.69
CA SER A 336 -24.61 18.48 -15.36
C SER A 336 -24.27 18.06 -16.79
N MET A 337 -24.20 16.75 -17.08
CA MET A 337 -24.04 16.25 -18.45
C MET A 337 -25.29 16.54 -19.28
N GLU A 338 -26.47 16.26 -18.72
CA GLU A 338 -27.76 16.50 -19.37
C GLU A 338 -28.00 18.00 -19.62
N ASN A 339 -27.78 18.85 -18.61
CA ASN A 339 -27.91 20.29 -18.73
C ASN A 339 -26.96 20.92 -19.78
N LEU A 340 -25.82 20.26 -20.05
CA LEU A 340 -24.87 20.67 -21.09
C LEU A 340 -25.14 20.00 -22.44
N GLY A 341 -26.15 19.12 -22.54
CA GLY A 341 -26.51 18.40 -23.76
C GLY A 341 -25.46 17.39 -24.23
N LEU A 342 -24.69 16.81 -23.30
CA LEU A 342 -23.58 15.91 -23.63
C LEU A 342 -24.05 14.45 -23.75
N ASP A 343 -23.59 13.76 -24.79
CA ASP A 343 -23.99 12.37 -25.05
C ASP A 343 -23.01 11.37 -24.40
N LEU A 344 -23.46 10.74 -23.30
CA LEU A 344 -22.67 9.75 -22.56
C LEU A 344 -22.18 8.57 -23.41
N THR A 345 -22.87 8.26 -24.52
CA THR A 345 -22.48 7.14 -25.39
C THR A 345 -21.13 7.38 -26.04
N LEU A 346 -20.77 8.64 -26.34
CA LEU A 346 -19.49 8.99 -26.94
C LEU A 346 -18.32 8.53 -26.08
N GLY A 347 -18.40 8.76 -24.77
CA GLY A 347 -17.36 8.36 -23.81
C GLY A 347 -17.27 6.84 -23.61
N ASP A 348 -18.38 6.12 -23.80
CA ASP A 348 -18.44 4.67 -23.64
C ASP A 348 -17.90 3.89 -24.84
N LEU A 349 -18.05 4.46 -26.04
CA LEU A 349 -17.51 3.92 -27.30
C LEU A 349 -15.99 4.05 -27.40
N LEU A 350 -15.39 4.91 -26.58
CA LEU A 350 -13.96 5.15 -26.58
C LEU A 350 -13.17 3.90 -26.20
N GLN A 351 -12.41 3.38 -27.17
CA GLN A 351 -11.53 2.26 -26.94
C GLN A 351 -10.32 2.68 -26.10
N LEU A 352 -10.01 1.87 -25.09
CA LEU A 352 -8.79 2.00 -24.30
C LEU A 352 -7.65 1.34 -25.06
N GLU A 353 -6.59 2.10 -25.33
CA GLU A 353 -5.38 1.55 -25.94
C GLU A 353 -4.80 0.40 -25.10
N GLU A 354 -4.77 -0.79 -25.68
CA GLU A 354 -4.08 -1.92 -25.08
C GLU A 354 -2.57 -1.73 -25.26
N LYS A 355 -1.86 -1.41 -24.17
CA LYS A 355 -0.40 -1.57 -24.18
C LYS A 355 -0.07 -3.04 -24.35
N LYS A 356 0.37 -3.42 -25.55
CA LYS A 356 1.04 -4.71 -25.78
C LYS A 356 2.12 -4.89 -24.71
N PRO A 357 2.15 -6.02 -24.00
CA PRO A 357 3.16 -6.24 -22.97
C PRO A 357 4.55 -6.11 -23.60
N GLY A 358 5.29 -5.07 -23.20
CA GLY A 358 6.68 -4.91 -23.65
C GLY A 358 7.47 -6.18 -23.31
N GLY A 359 8.34 -6.60 -24.23
CA GLY A 359 9.16 -7.79 -24.06
C GLY A 359 9.97 -7.79 -22.75
N LYS A 360 10.52 -8.96 -22.37
CA LYS A 360 11.23 -9.21 -21.10
C LYS A 360 12.26 -8.12 -20.73
N ALA A 361 12.95 -7.55 -21.72
CA ALA A 361 13.91 -6.46 -21.56
C ALA A 361 13.26 -5.13 -21.10
N VAL A 362 12.12 -4.76 -21.68
CA VAL A 362 11.36 -3.55 -21.32
C VAL A 362 10.83 -3.66 -19.89
N ARG A 363 10.30 -4.84 -19.51
CA ARG A 363 9.85 -5.12 -18.13
C ARG A 363 10.99 -4.98 -17.12
N LYS A 364 12.18 -5.50 -17.43
CA LYS A 364 13.37 -5.38 -16.56
C LYS A 364 13.82 -3.92 -16.39
N LYS A 365 13.79 -3.13 -17.46
CA LYS A 365 14.11 -1.68 -17.43
C LYS A 365 13.09 -0.91 -16.60
N GLN A 366 11.79 -1.19 -16.78
CA GLN A 366 10.70 -0.58 -16.00
C GLN A 366 10.80 -0.93 -14.50
N ALA A 367 11.08 -2.19 -14.17
CA ALA A 367 11.27 -2.62 -12.78
C ALA A 367 12.46 -1.91 -12.11
N LYS A 368 13.58 -1.72 -12.84
CA LYS A 368 14.75 -0.98 -12.34
C LYS A 368 14.44 0.51 -12.11
N ALA A 369 13.71 1.13 -13.03
CA ALA A 369 13.26 2.52 -12.90
C ALA A 369 12.30 2.70 -11.72
N HIS A 370 11.33 1.79 -11.57
CA HIS A 370 10.39 1.78 -10.45
C HIS A 370 11.11 1.62 -9.10
N ALA A 371 12.07 0.69 -9.00
CA ALA A 371 12.87 0.51 -7.78
C ALA A 371 13.71 1.76 -7.43
N LYS A 372 14.27 2.45 -8.44
CA LYS A 372 14.98 3.73 -8.25
C LYS A 372 14.02 4.81 -7.73
N GLN A 373 12.80 4.86 -8.26
CA GLN A 373 11.79 5.83 -7.83
C GLN A 373 11.32 5.57 -6.39
N ILE A 374 11.02 4.32 -6.01
CA ILE A 374 10.68 3.97 -4.62
C ILE A 374 11.79 4.40 -3.65
N ARG A 375 13.06 4.23 -4.04
CA ARG A 375 14.20 4.67 -3.22
C ARG A 375 14.27 6.19 -3.08
N LYS A 376 13.93 6.94 -4.14
CA LYS A 376 13.84 8.41 -4.10
C LYS A 376 12.67 8.86 -3.21
N ASP A 377 11.50 8.27 -3.40
CA ASP A 377 10.27 8.56 -2.65
C ASP A 377 10.49 8.31 -1.13
N LYS A 378 11.13 7.18 -0.75
CA LYS A 378 11.51 6.89 0.65
C LYS A 378 12.59 7.81 1.23
N ARG A 379 13.43 8.44 0.39
CA ARG A 379 14.48 9.37 0.85
C ARG A 379 13.89 10.72 1.28
N GLY A 380 12.75 11.13 0.70
CA GLY A 380 12.00 12.32 1.09
C GLY A 380 11.39 12.20 2.49
N GLU A 381 10.74 11.06 2.80
CA GLU A 381 10.19 10.79 4.14
C GLU A 381 11.24 10.80 5.25
N ARG A 382 12.48 10.40 4.95
CA ARG A 382 13.56 10.33 5.94
C ARG A 382 14.11 11.70 6.34
N ARG A 383 13.98 12.72 5.48
CA ARG A 383 14.43 14.10 5.78
C ARG A 383 13.46 14.82 6.72
N GLY A 384 12.16 14.57 6.61
CA GLY A 384 11.15 15.17 7.48
C GLY A 384 11.19 14.72 8.95
N ARG A 385 11.96 13.68 9.29
CA ARG A 385 12.08 13.16 10.66
C ARG A 385 13.41 13.54 11.33
N GLY A 386 14.29 14.27 10.65
CA GLY A 386 15.65 14.60 11.12
C GLY A 386 15.86 16.06 11.51
N GLU A 387 14.90 16.95 11.28
CA GLU A 387 15.07 18.40 11.49
C GLU A 387 14.62 18.91 12.86
N ASN A 388 14.35 18.03 13.82
CA ASN A 388 14.06 18.48 15.18
C ASN A 388 14.66 17.54 16.23
N THR A 389 15.95 17.70 16.52
CA THR A 389 16.57 17.44 17.84
C THR A 389 17.90 18.20 17.89
N GLY A 390 18.08 18.97 18.96
CA GLY A 390 19.17 19.92 19.16
C GLY A 390 20.59 19.33 19.06
N LYS A 391 21.53 20.22 18.77
CA LYS A 391 22.98 19.99 18.83
C LYS A 391 23.39 19.39 20.18
N PRO A 392 24.15 18.28 20.18
CA PRO A 392 25.12 18.01 21.23
C PRO A 392 26.53 18.38 20.74
N ALA A 393 27.36 18.77 21.71
CA ALA A 393 28.67 19.36 21.55
C ALA A 393 29.71 18.47 20.83
N LYS A 394 30.70 19.13 20.21
CA LYS A 394 31.86 18.55 19.54
C LYS A 394 32.68 17.68 20.51
N ALA A 395 32.87 16.40 20.18
CA ALA A 395 33.93 15.56 20.75
C ALA A 395 35.09 15.42 19.75
N GLY A 396 36.32 15.52 20.25
CA GLY A 396 37.56 15.74 19.50
C GLY A 396 38.01 14.63 18.54
N LYS A 397 38.86 15.03 17.59
CA LYS A 397 39.53 14.17 16.60
C LYS A 397 40.48 13.17 17.28
N PRO A 398 40.53 11.89 16.86
CA PRO A 398 41.67 11.04 17.12
C PRO A 398 42.81 11.36 16.15
N THR A 399 44.01 11.49 16.70
CA THR A 399 45.27 11.83 16.04
C THR A 399 45.81 10.68 15.18
N ARG A 400 46.38 11.05 14.03
CA ARG A 400 47.05 10.18 13.05
C ARG A 400 48.41 9.75 13.62
N ARG A 401 48.59 8.45 13.89
CA ARG A 401 49.93 7.87 14.16
C ARG A 401 50.59 7.49 12.83
N GLU A 402 51.62 8.23 12.47
CA GLU A 402 52.58 7.85 11.42
C GLU A 402 53.49 6.72 11.92
N ARG A 403 53.83 5.79 11.02
CA ARG A 403 54.93 4.84 11.20
C ARG A 403 55.93 5.00 10.04
N PRO A 404 57.23 4.82 10.30
CA PRO A 404 58.28 5.35 9.44
C PRO A 404 58.65 4.42 8.28
N ASN A 405 59.33 5.05 7.33
CA ASN A 405 59.75 4.59 6.01
C ASN A 405 60.94 3.62 6.08
N ALA A 406 60.93 2.55 5.29
CA ALA A 406 62.12 1.73 5.03
C ALA A 406 62.10 1.11 3.62
N GLY A 407 63.04 1.58 2.78
CA GLY A 407 63.92 0.73 1.97
C GLY A 407 63.38 0.06 0.70
N LYS A 408 63.84 0.57 -0.44
CA LYS A 408 63.80 -0.05 -1.78
C LYS A 408 64.48 -1.42 -1.83
N ALA A 409 63.96 -2.34 -2.65
CA ALA A 409 64.79 -3.26 -3.44
C ALA A 409 64.10 -3.61 -4.77
N THR A 410 64.85 -3.39 -5.84
CA THR A 410 64.53 -3.63 -7.25
C THR A 410 64.78 -5.07 -7.67
N HIS A 411 63.92 -5.67 -8.50
CA HIS A 411 64.38 -6.58 -9.56
C HIS A 411 63.36 -6.74 -10.71
N LYS A 412 63.80 -6.37 -11.91
CA LYS A 412 63.25 -6.76 -13.22
C LYS A 412 63.69 -8.21 -13.52
N LYS A 413 62.83 -9.00 -14.17
CA LYS A 413 63.18 -9.77 -15.39
C LYS A 413 61.97 -10.49 -16.01
N ASN A 414 61.70 -10.10 -17.26
CA ASN A 414 61.39 -10.89 -18.46
C ASN A 414 60.28 -11.97 -18.50
N MET A 415 59.33 -11.69 -19.40
CA MET A 415 58.47 -12.50 -20.29
C MET A 415 59.03 -13.87 -20.79
N PRO A 416 58.25 -14.80 -21.41
CA PRO A 416 57.19 -14.52 -22.41
C PRO A 416 55.94 -15.45 -22.49
N HIS A 417 55.03 -15.02 -23.37
CA HIS A 417 53.84 -15.66 -23.94
C HIS A 417 53.94 -17.16 -24.29
N LYS A 418 52.82 -17.89 -24.17
CA LYS A 418 52.41 -18.92 -25.15
C LYS A 418 50.89 -18.97 -25.32
N ALA A 419 50.47 -18.66 -26.54
CA ALA A 419 49.17 -19.01 -27.11
C ALA A 419 49.10 -20.53 -27.35
N LYS A 420 47.91 -21.13 -27.24
CA LYS A 420 47.63 -22.48 -27.78
C LYS A 420 46.46 -22.43 -28.76
N VAL A 421 46.74 -23.04 -29.89
CA VAL A 421 46.00 -23.08 -31.16
C VAL A 421 44.94 -24.19 -31.14
N LYS A 422 43.92 -23.96 -31.97
CA LYS A 422 42.82 -24.84 -32.40
C LYS A 422 43.27 -26.25 -32.81
N SER A 423 42.45 -27.24 -32.50
CA SER A 423 42.20 -28.38 -33.39
C SER A 423 40.73 -28.78 -33.26
N LYS A 424 40.01 -28.85 -34.39
CA LYS A 424 38.89 -29.77 -34.59
C LYS A 424 38.64 -29.93 -36.08
N GLN A 425 38.78 -31.18 -36.48
CA GLN A 425 38.66 -31.73 -37.82
C GLN A 425 37.21 -31.67 -38.32
N LYS A 426 37.07 -31.50 -39.64
CA LYS A 426 35.86 -31.80 -40.43
C LYS A 426 35.59 -33.32 -40.43
N PRO A 427 34.33 -33.70 -40.73
CA PRO A 427 34.15 -34.69 -41.79
C PRO A 427 33.07 -34.30 -42.81
N ARG A 428 33.34 -34.74 -44.05
CA ARG A 428 32.54 -34.80 -45.28
C ARG A 428 32.11 -33.47 -45.90
#